data_AF-A0A6A5YW30-F1
#
_entry.id   AF-A0A6A5YW30-F1
#
_cell.length_a   1.000
_cell.length_b   1.000
_cell.length_c   1.000
_cell.angle_alpha   90.00
_cell.angle_beta   90.00
_cell.angle_gamma   90.00
#
_symmetry.space_group_name_H-M   'P 1'
#
loop_
_entity.id
_entity.type
_entity.pdbx_description
1 polymer ?
#
loop_
_entity_poly.entity_id
_entity_poly.type
_entity_poly.pdbx_seq_one_letter_code
_entity_poly.pdbx_strand_id
1 'polypeptide(L)'
;MDQKAVSSLYGPGVVGGWLLGLLSVLISLNLNPRVRRNGTLKSELVATLSFPVIASSHACYAMRHSDAESCEAAMAVCQTFVLLTPLLIGSTGYWGNNTMLTWILAASAPCYMFQCAVVTSLGTYHPEVLVAMRPPMFSWLWIFALAIWVVILLKSGYFGSWSIFVSHPFCGINAFFAAGMASLDVQIIAMRVRSSISVDPRVGLYFVPTTPYSIDELEQALALGLGVAVLLLSVFDAVKETRLHSTVESLLRSINSKAEESRLREFPLEPKQNMPVGN
;
A
#
# COMPACT_ATOMS: atom_id res chain seq x y z
N MET A 1 -8.55 11.10 39.17
CA MET A 1 -8.97 10.65 37.83
C MET A 1 -7.78 9.89 37.29
N ASP A 2 -7.79 8.58 37.43
CA ASP A 2 -6.75 7.74 36.83
C ASP A 2 -6.92 7.87 35.33
N GLN A 3 -6.00 8.57 34.66
CA GLN A 3 -5.86 8.52 33.22
C GLN A 3 -5.70 7.04 32.90
N LYS A 4 -6.78 6.42 32.41
CA LYS A 4 -6.70 5.10 31.76
C LYS A 4 -5.62 5.29 30.71
N ALA A 5 -4.46 4.68 30.94
CA ALA A 5 -3.35 4.72 30.02
C ALA A 5 -3.80 3.94 28.79
N VAL A 6 -4.48 4.64 27.88
CA VAL A 6 -4.68 4.15 26.53
C VAL A 6 -3.27 3.80 26.02
N SER A 7 -3.14 2.69 25.30
CA SER A 7 -1.83 2.21 24.91
C SER A 7 -1.17 3.21 23.96
N SER A 8 0.00 3.75 24.35
CA SER A 8 0.86 4.62 23.51
C SER A 8 1.22 4.00 22.16
N LEU A 9 1.01 2.68 22.04
CA LEU A 9 1.21 1.87 20.84
C LEU A 9 0.52 2.41 19.58
N TYR A 10 -0.62 3.09 19.73
CA TYR A 10 -1.37 3.68 18.60
C TYR A 10 -1.24 5.19 18.53
N GLY A 11 -0.23 5.76 19.21
CA GLY A 11 0.08 7.17 19.15
C GLY A 11 0.40 7.65 17.72
N PRO A 12 0.23 8.95 17.46
CA PRO A 12 0.37 9.54 16.12
C PRO A 12 1.78 9.36 15.56
N GLY A 13 2.81 9.40 16.42
CA GLY A 13 4.19 9.13 16.02
C GLY A 13 4.45 7.70 15.58
N VAL A 14 3.87 6.70 16.28
CA VAL A 14 4.00 5.28 15.90
C VAL A 14 3.25 5.00 14.60
N VAL A 15 2.02 5.49 14.49
CA VAL A 15 1.22 5.35 13.26
C VAL A 15 1.89 6.07 12.08
N GLY A 16 2.43 7.28 12.32
CA GLY A 16 3.19 8.02 11.33
C GLY A 16 4.46 7.28 10.88
N GLY A 17 5.23 6.75 11.84
CA GLY A 17 6.41 5.93 11.55
C GLY A 17 6.06 4.68 10.74
N TRP A 18 4.96 4.01 11.06
CA TRP A 18 4.45 2.87 10.30
C TRP A 18 4.04 3.25 8.86
N LEU A 19 3.36 4.38 8.67
CA LEU A 19 2.99 4.89 7.34
C LEU A 19 4.23 5.19 6.49
N LEU A 20 5.27 5.77 7.09
CA LEU A 20 6.55 6.01 6.41
C LEU A 20 7.25 4.70 6.04
N GLY A 21 7.17 3.68 6.91
CA GLY A 21 7.63 2.32 6.60
C GLY A 21 6.88 1.69 5.43
N LEU A 22 5.55 1.80 5.39
CA LEU A 22 4.75 1.34 4.24
C LEU A 22 5.10 2.10 2.95
N LEU A 23 5.32 3.41 3.03
CA LEU A 23 5.72 4.21 1.89
C LEU A 23 7.11 3.82 1.38
N SER A 24 8.05 3.56 2.29
CA SER A 24 9.38 3.01 1.99
C SER A 24 9.29 1.68 1.23
N VAL A 25 8.42 0.76 1.67
CA VAL A 25 8.15 -0.51 0.99
C VAL A 25 7.59 -0.27 -0.42
N LEU A 26 6.63 0.64 -0.57
CA LEU A 26 6.04 0.99 -1.87
C LEU A 26 7.08 1.59 -2.83
N ILE A 27 7.92 2.50 -2.35
CA ILE A 27 8.98 3.11 -3.14
C ILE A 27 9.99 2.03 -3.57
N SER A 28 10.41 1.18 -2.65
CA SER A 28 11.36 0.10 -2.93
C SER A 28 10.81 -0.88 -3.96
N LEU A 29 9.52 -1.21 -3.92
CA LEU A 29 8.88 -2.06 -4.92
C LEU A 29 8.85 -1.44 -6.32
N ASN A 30 8.54 -0.15 -6.38
CA ASN A 30 8.30 0.52 -7.65
C ASN A 30 9.59 1.03 -8.30
N LEU A 31 10.57 1.45 -7.50
CA LEU A 31 11.79 2.09 -7.98
C LEU A 31 13.03 1.18 -7.95
N ASN A 32 13.02 0.06 -7.23
CA ASN A 32 14.19 -0.83 -7.12
C ASN A 32 13.94 -2.23 -7.73
N PRO A 33 14.34 -2.45 -9.00
CA PRO A 33 14.18 -3.75 -9.68
C PRO A 33 14.98 -4.89 -9.05
N ARG A 34 16.12 -4.60 -8.41
CA ARG A 34 16.98 -5.63 -7.82
C ARG A 34 16.44 -6.15 -6.50
N VAL A 35 15.97 -5.25 -5.62
CA VAL A 35 15.27 -5.61 -4.38
C VAL A 35 14.04 -6.45 -4.72
N ARG A 36 13.32 -6.09 -5.78
CA ARG A 36 12.20 -6.86 -6.29
C ARG A 36 12.60 -8.29 -6.69
N ARG A 37 13.72 -8.47 -7.39
CA ARG A 37 14.18 -9.80 -7.84
C ARG A 37 14.73 -10.66 -6.70
N ASN A 38 15.40 -10.05 -5.74
CA ASN A 38 16.09 -10.77 -4.66
C ASN A 38 15.18 -11.16 -3.49
N GLY A 39 13.97 -10.61 -3.42
CA GLY A 39 13.00 -10.95 -2.36
C GLY A 39 13.45 -10.54 -0.96
N THR A 40 14.42 -9.62 -0.84
CA THR A 40 14.93 -9.09 0.44
C THR A 40 13.89 -8.22 1.16
N LEU A 41 12.92 -7.67 0.42
CA LEU A 41 11.82 -6.87 0.96
C LEU A 41 10.89 -7.64 1.92
N LYS A 42 11.08 -8.96 2.08
CA LYS A 42 10.21 -9.79 2.92
C LYS A 42 10.22 -9.36 4.39
N SER A 43 11.36 -9.00 4.97
CA SER A 43 11.43 -8.66 6.40
C SER A 43 10.75 -7.32 6.73
N GLU A 44 11.06 -6.27 5.96
CA GLU A 44 10.46 -4.94 6.12
C GLU A 44 8.95 -4.96 5.86
N LEU A 45 8.54 -5.71 4.83
CA LEU A 45 7.14 -5.93 4.56
C LEU A 45 6.45 -6.67 5.71
N VAL A 46 7.04 -7.76 6.21
CA VAL A 46 6.45 -8.52 7.32
C VAL A 46 6.33 -7.65 8.57
N ALA A 47 7.32 -6.82 8.86
CA ALA A 47 7.27 -5.88 9.97
C ALA A 47 6.18 -4.80 9.80
N THR A 48 6.00 -4.27 8.58
CA THR A 48 4.96 -3.27 8.31
C THR A 48 3.56 -3.89 8.26
N LEU A 49 3.43 -5.15 7.83
CA LEU A 49 2.16 -5.89 7.80
C LEU A 49 1.76 -6.47 9.16
N SER A 50 2.71 -6.73 10.07
CA SER A 50 2.38 -7.25 11.39
C SER A 50 1.64 -6.22 12.25
N PHE A 51 1.95 -4.92 12.09
CA PHE A 51 1.32 -3.85 12.86
C PHE A 51 -0.22 -3.80 12.73
N PRO A 52 -0.83 -3.78 11.52
CA PRO A 52 -2.29 -3.80 11.40
C PRO A 52 -2.92 -5.11 11.86
N VAL A 53 -2.21 -6.24 11.76
CA VAL A 53 -2.69 -7.54 12.30
C VAL A 53 -2.73 -7.49 13.83
N ILE A 54 -1.69 -6.95 14.47
CA ILE A 54 -1.65 -6.72 15.92
C ILE A 54 -2.78 -5.76 16.32
N ALA A 55 -2.98 -4.67 15.57
CA ALA A 55 -4.08 -3.74 15.80
C ALA A 55 -5.45 -4.43 15.75
N SER A 56 -5.71 -5.26 14.73
CA SER A 56 -6.98 -5.99 14.63
C SER A 56 -7.22 -6.95 15.80
N SER A 57 -6.16 -7.60 16.28
CA SER A 57 -6.20 -8.52 17.42
C SER A 57 -6.44 -7.77 18.72
N HIS A 58 -5.76 -6.63 18.90
CA HIS A 58 -5.94 -5.76 20.05
C HIS A 58 -7.33 -5.14 20.08
N ALA A 59 -7.87 -4.73 18.94
CA ALA A 59 -9.23 -4.20 18.85
C ALA A 59 -10.27 -5.26 19.25
N CYS A 60 -10.10 -6.52 18.82
CA CYS A 60 -10.92 -7.64 19.29
C CYS A 60 -10.85 -7.82 20.82
N TYR A 61 -9.64 -7.71 21.38
CA TYR A 61 -9.42 -7.84 22.82
C TYR A 61 -10.06 -6.68 23.61
N ALA A 62 -9.81 -5.44 23.18
CA ALA A 62 -10.34 -4.22 23.78
C ALA A 62 -11.88 -4.21 23.76
N MET A 63 -12.47 -4.63 22.64
CA MET A 63 -13.92 -4.78 22.50
C MET A 63 -14.51 -5.76 23.53
N ARG A 64 -13.86 -6.89 23.80
CA ARG A 64 -14.32 -7.85 24.83
C ARG A 64 -14.23 -7.29 26.24
N HIS A 65 -13.33 -6.35 26.49
CA HIS A 65 -13.11 -5.74 27.81
C HIS A 65 -13.79 -4.37 27.94
N SER A 66 -14.67 -4.00 27.00
CA SER A 66 -15.35 -2.70 26.98
C SER A 66 -14.40 -1.50 27.04
N ASP A 67 -13.21 -1.62 26.43
CA ASP A 67 -12.21 -0.56 26.36
C ASP A 67 -12.34 0.21 25.04
N ALA A 68 -13.30 1.14 25.01
CA ALA A 68 -13.70 1.85 23.80
C ALA A 68 -12.55 2.64 23.16
N GLU A 69 -11.75 3.35 23.97
CA GLU A 69 -10.66 4.22 23.49
C GLU A 69 -9.55 3.40 22.78
N SER A 70 -9.12 2.29 23.38
CA SER A 70 -8.14 1.38 22.78
C SER A 70 -8.69 0.70 21.52
N CYS A 71 -9.98 0.34 21.52
CA CYS A 71 -10.66 -0.25 20.38
C CYS A 71 -10.72 0.74 19.21
N GLU A 72 -11.07 2.00 19.47
CA GLU A 72 -11.13 3.08 18.49
C GLU A 72 -9.76 3.32 17.85
N ALA A 73 -8.71 3.46 18.66
CA ALA A 73 -7.35 3.70 18.16
C ALA A 73 -6.85 2.54 17.28
N ALA A 74 -7.06 1.30 17.70
CA ALA A 74 -6.68 0.13 16.93
C ALA A 74 -7.51 -0.01 15.63
N MET A 75 -8.80 0.30 15.69
CA MET A 75 -9.68 0.32 14.51
C MET A 75 -9.22 1.36 13.48
N ALA A 76 -8.76 2.54 13.90
CA ALA A 76 -8.23 3.56 13.01
C ALA A 76 -7.02 3.07 12.19
N VAL A 77 -6.14 2.27 12.82
CA VAL A 77 -5.02 1.61 12.12
C VAL A 77 -5.53 0.58 11.12
N CYS A 78 -6.45 -0.30 11.52
CA CYS A 78 -7.04 -1.28 10.61
C CYS A 78 -7.73 -0.62 9.40
N GLN A 79 -8.49 0.47 9.62
CA GLN A 79 -9.13 1.24 8.56
C GLN A 79 -8.10 1.86 7.61
N THR A 80 -7.04 2.44 8.16
CA THR A 80 -5.96 3.01 7.35
C THR A 80 -5.24 1.94 6.53
N PHE A 81 -4.98 0.76 7.11
CA PHE A 81 -4.35 -0.33 6.38
C PHE A 81 -5.25 -0.91 5.28
N VAL A 82 -6.53 -1.13 5.58
CA VAL A 82 -7.50 -1.56 4.56
C VAL A 82 -7.51 -0.55 3.42
N LEU A 83 -7.58 0.76 3.71
CA LEU A 83 -7.51 1.83 2.70
C LEU A 83 -6.25 1.77 1.80
N LEU A 84 -5.09 1.39 2.36
CA LEU A 84 -3.82 1.29 1.63
C LEU A 84 -3.64 -0.06 0.90
N THR A 85 -4.42 -1.08 1.26
CA THR A 85 -4.31 -2.44 0.72
C THR A 85 -4.38 -2.49 -0.81
N PRO A 86 -5.27 -1.76 -1.52
CA PRO A 86 -5.33 -1.78 -2.98
C PRO A 86 -4.10 -1.18 -3.65
N LEU A 87 -3.51 -0.15 -3.05
CA LEU A 87 -2.28 0.43 -3.58
C LEU A 87 -1.15 -0.60 -3.50
N LEU A 88 -1.10 -1.37 -2.40
CA LEU A 88 -0.16 -2.47 -2.21
C LEU A 88 -0.45 -3.63 -3.18
N ILE A 89 -1.71 -4.06 -3.32
CA ILE A 89 -2.12 -5.12 -4.26
C ILE A 89 -1.85 -4.70 -5.70
N GLY A 90 -2.22 -3.48 -6.07
CA GLY A 90 -2.03 -2.94 -7.41
C GLY A 90 -0.56 -2.82 -7.77
N SER A 91 0.26 -2.30 -6.85
CA SER A 91 1.72 -2.23 -7.03
C SER A 91 2.33 -3.62 -7.16
N THR A 92 1.97 -4.57 -6.28
CA THR A 92 2.58 -5.92 -6.29
C THR A 92 2.10 -6.78 -7.44
N GLY A 93 0.82 -6.64 -7.81
CA GLY A 93 0.21 -7.29 -8.96
C GLY A 93 0.79 -6.79 -10.29
N TYR A 94 1.02 -5.48 -10.43
CA TYR A 94 1.68 -4.91 -11.62
C TYR A 94 3.04 -5.54 -11.88
N TRP A 95 3.77 -5.88 -10.82
CA TRP A 95 5.09 -6.50 -10.91
C TRP A 95 5.08 -8.04 -10.90
N GLY A 96 3.91 -8.68 -10.80
CA GLY A 96 3.78 -10.14 -10.79
C GLY A 96 4.35 -10.84 -9.56
N ASN A 97 4.48 -10.16 -8.41
CA ASN A 97 5.02 -10.76 -7.19
C ASN A 97 3.93 -11.44 -6.36
N ASN A 98 3.56 -12.67 -6.77
CA ASN A 98 2.48 -13.43 -6.15
C ASN A 98 2.71 -13.73 -4.66
N THR A 99 3.95 -13.98 -4.24
CA THR A 99 4.26 -14.26 -2.83
C THR A 99 3.97 -13.04 -1.96
N MET A 100 4.41 -11.85 -2.38
CA MET A 100 4.17 -10.63 -1.64
C MET A 100 2.69 -10.32 -1.53
N LEU A 101 1.96 -10.53 -2.62
CA LEU A 101 0.53 -10.35 -2.65
C LEU A 101 -0.19 -11.25 -1.63
N THR A 102 0.21 -12.53 -1.53
CA THR A 102 -0.36 -13.44 -0.52
C THR A 102 -0.18 -12.90 0.90
N TRP A 103 0.97 -12.30 1.22
CA TRP A 103 1.20 -11.68 2.54
C TRP A 103 0.30 -10.48 2.78
N ILE A 104 0.13 -9.60 1.79
CA ILE A 104 -0.75 -8.43 1.88
C ILE A 104 -2.20 -8.89 2.11
N LEU A 105 -2.65 -9.88 1.35
CA LEU A 105 -4.00 -10.44 1.49
C LEU A 105 -4.20 -11.08 2.86
N ALA A 106 -3.24 -11.88 3.32
CA ALA A 106 -3.28 -12.52 4.63
C ALA A 106 -3.34 -11.49 5.78
N ALA A 107 -2.62 -10.38 5.68
CA ALA A 107 -2.65 -9.30 6.67
C ALA A 107 -3.94 -8.46 6.60
N SER A 108 -4.51 -8.27 5.40
CA SER A 108 -5.75 -7.50 5.19
C SER A 108 -7.00 -8.23 5.66
N ALA A 109 -7.02 -9.56 5.54
CA ALA A 109 -8.15 -10.40 5.93
C ALA A 109 -8.61 -10.18 7.39
N PRO A 110 -7.76 -10.25 8.43
CA PRO A 110 -8.21 -10.02 9.81
C PRO A 110 -8.69 -8.58 10.05
N CYS A 111 -8.06 -7.58 9.42
CA CYS A 111 -8.50 -6.18 9.52
C CYS A 111 -9.90 -5.97 8.92
N TYR A 112 -10.14 -6.57 7.76
CA TYR A 112 -11.43 -6.51 7.07
C TYR A 112 -12.52 -7.28 7.82
N MET A 113 -12.21 -8.50 8.26
CA MET A 113 -13.12 -9.32 9.07
C MET A 113 -13.51 -8.62 10.37
N PHE A 114 -12.57 -7.96 11.04
CA PHE A 114 -12.85 -7.17 12.23
C PHE A 114 -13.81 -6.02 11.93
N GLN A 115 -13.59 -5.24 10.87
CA GLN A 115 -14.49 -4.16 10.47
C GLN A 115 -15.91 -4.67 10.17
N CYS A 116 -16.03 -5.76 9.41
CA CYS A 116 -17.31 -6.42 9.16
C CYS A 116 -17.99 -6.86 10.46
N ALA A 117 -17.22 -7.45 11.39
CA ALA A 117 -17.75 -7.86 12.70
C ALA A 117 -18.24 -6.65 13.50
N VAL A 118 -17.50 -5.54 13.54
CA VAL A 118 -17.92 -4.31 14.22
C VAL A 118 -19.21 -3.75 13.60
N VAL A 119 -19.28 -3.63 12.27
CA VAL A 119 -20.48 -3.10 11.59
C VAL A 119 -21.70 -3.98 11.84
N THR A 120 -21.55 -5.31 11.79
CA THR A 120 -22.67 -6.26 11.95
C THR A 120 -23.10 -6.46 13.40
N SER A 121 -22.16 -6.48 14.35
CA SER A 121 -22.43 -6.79 15.75
C SER A 121 -22.61 -5.57 16.64
N LEU A 122 -21.89 -4.46 16.39
CA LEU A 122 -21.89 -3.28 17.27
C LEU A 122 -22.83 -2.17 16.82
N GLY A 123 -23.39 -2.27 15.61
CA GLY A 123 -24.53 -1.47 15.13
C GLY A 123 -25.64 -1.27 16.17
N THR A 124 -25.79 -2.23 17.07
CA THR A 124 -26.84 -2.28 18.09
C THR A 124 -26.38 -1.92 19.50
N TYR A 125 -25.08 -1.98 19.83
CA TYR A 125 -24.62 -1.89 21.23
C TYR A 125 -23.85 -0.63 21.59
N HIS A 126 -23.08 -0.04 20.67
CA HIS A 126 -22.27 1.16 20.96
C HIS A 126 -22.28 2.16 19.80
N PRO A 127 -23.25 3.09 19.76
CA PRO A 127 -23.37 4.08 18.68
C PRO A 127 -22.15 5.02 18.57
N GLU A 128 -21.43 5.23 19.67
CA GLU A 128 -20.23 6.08 19.72
C GLU A 128 -19.11 5.56 18.80
N VAL A 129 -18.92 4.24 18.74
CA VAL A 129 -17.90 3.61 17.88
C VAL A 129 -18.22 3.82 16.38
N LEU A 130 -19.49 3.94 16.01
CA LEU A 130 -19.92 4.21 14.63
C LEU A 130 -19.65 5.66 14.21
N VAL A 131 -19.62 6.59 15.15
CA VAL A 131 -19.25 7.99 14.89
C VAL A 131 -17.76 8.10 14.60
N ALA A 132 -16.95 7.34 15.34
CA ALA A 132 -15.50 7.27 15.17
C ALA A 132 -15.06 6.61 13.85
N MET A 133 -15.91 5.79 13.22
CA MET A 133 -15.59 5.25 11.89
C MET A 133 -15.41 6.37 10.87
N ARG A 134 -14.34 6.29 10.08
CA ARG A 134 -14.10 7.26 9.01
C ARG A 134 -15.30 7.33 8.06
N PRO A 135 -15.62 8.54 7.57
CA PRO A 135 -16.79 8.70 6.71
C PRO A 135 -16.65 7.91 5.40
N PRO A 136 -17.78 7.46 4.82
CA PRO A 136 -17.82 6.67 3.59
C PRO A 136 -17.25 7.38 2.35
N MET A 137 -16.97 8.69 2.45
CA MET A 137 -16.22 9.42 1.43
C MET A 137 -14.87 8.75 1.08
N PHE A 138 -14.27 8.02 2.02
CA PHE A 138 -13.04 7.29 1.76
C PHE A 138 -13.23 6.12 0.78
N SER A 139 -14.41 5.50 0.67
CA SER A 139 -14.64 4.47 -0.36
C SER A 139 -14.85 5.04 -1.76
N TRP A 140 -15.07 6.35 -1.90
CA TRP A 140 -15.00 6.96 -3.23
C TRP A 140 -13.57 7.01 -3.75
N LEU A 141 -12.58 7.21 -2.87
CA LEU A 141 -11.16 7.06 -3.25
C LEU A 141 -10.86 5.64 -3.75
N TRP A 142 -11.57 4.63 -3.24
CA TRP A 142 -11.45 3.26 -3.73
C TRP A 142 -12.01 3.08 -5.14
N ILE A 143 -13.17 3.65 -5.43
CA ILE A 143 -13.75 3.63 -6.78
C ILE A 143 -12.80 4.32 -7.75
N PHE A 144 -12.21 5.45 -7.36
CA PHE A 144 -11.22 6.15 -8.18
C PHE A 144 -9.92 5.36 -8.36
N ALA A 145 -9.37 4.76 -7.30
CA ALA A 145 -8.15 3.95 -7.38
C ALA A 145 -8.36 2.72 -8.28
N LEU A 146 -9.52 2.06 -8.16
CA LEU A 146 -9.88 0.93 -9.01
C LEU A 146 -10.09 1.37 -10.46
N ALA A 147 -10.74 2.51 -10.69
CA ALA A 147 -10.89 3.09 -12.03
C ALA A 147 -9.52 3.43 -12.66
N ILE A 148 -8.61 4.06 -11.91
CA ILE A 148 -7.24 4.35 -12.37
C ILE A 148 -6.50 3.05 -12.69
N TRP A 149 -6.60 2.03 -11.83
CA TRP A 149 -5.98 0.73 -12.05
C TRP A 149 -6.53 0.04 -13.31
N VAL A 150 -7.86 0.06 -13.50
CA VAL A 150 -8.50 -0.43 -14.72
C VAL A 150 -8.00 0.33 -15.96
N VAL A 151 -7.83 1.66 -15.89
CA VAL A 151 -7.25 2.46 -16.98
C VAL A 151 -5.80 2.06 -17.28
N ILE A 152 -4.98 1.80 -16.26
CA ILE A 152 -3.60 1.33 -16.42
C ILE A 152 -3.59 -0.03 -17.13
N LEU A 153 -4.47 -0.96 -16.73
CA LEU A 153 -4.62 -2.26 -17.38
C LEU A 153 -5.13 -2.16 -18.83
N LEU A 154 -6.05 -1.22 -19.09
CA LEU A 154 -6.54 -0.97 -20.45
C LEU A 154 -5.42 -0.45 -21.35
N LYS A 155 -4.56 0.44 -20.84
CA LYS A 155 -3.44 1.01 -21.60
C LYS A 155 -2.29 0.03 -21.85
N SER A 156 -2.08 -0.94 -20.98
CA SER A 156 -0.95 -1.87 -21.10
C SER A 156 -1.11 -2.91 -22.21
N GLY A 157 -2.20 -2.86 -22.99
CA GLY A 157 -2.44 -3.78 -24.11
C GLY A 157 -2.82 -5.20 -23.69
N TYR A 158 -2.97 -5.45 -22.39
CA TYR A 158 -3.36 -6.76 -21.82
C TYR A 158 -4.81 -7.16 -22.14
N PHE A 159 -5.60 -6.26 -22.73
CA PHE A 159 -7.02 -6.47 -23.02
C PHE A 159 -7.30 -7.41 -24.20
N GLY A 160 -6.28 -7.75 -25.00
CA GLY A 160 -6.44 -8.63 -26.17
C GLY A 160 -6.85 -10.07 -25.84
N SER A 161 -6.71 -10.51 -24.59
CA SER A 161 -7.16 -11.84 -24.14
C SER A 161 -8.02 -11.72 -22.89
N TRP A 162 -9.34 -11.73 -23.06
CA TRP A 162 -10.33 -11.83 -21.98
C TRP A 162 -10.06 -13.02 -21.03
N SER A 163 -9.34 -14.04 -21.51
CA SER A 163 -8.87 -15.15 -20.68
C SER A 163 -8.02 -14.68 -19.50
N ILE A 164 -7.25 -13.60 -19.62
CA ILE A 164 -6.40 -13.06 -18.54
C ILE A 164 -7.26 -12.39 -17.46
N PHE A 165 -8.37 -11.74 -17.83
CA PHE A 165 -9.27 -11.11 -16.87
C PHE A 165 -10.04 -12.13 -16.01
N VAL A 166 -10.43 -13.25 -16.62
CA VAL A 166 -11.13 -14.35 -15.94
C VAL A 166 -10.16 -15.30 -15.22
N SER A 167 -8.94 -15.46 -15.74
CA SER A 167 -7.92 -16.35 -15.13
C SER A 167 -6.99 -15.66 -14.14
N HIS A 168 -6.92 -14.32 -14.10
CA HIS A 168 -6.19 -13.64 -13.04
C HIS A 168 -7.05 -13.50 -11.78
N PRO A 169 -6.75 -14.28 -10.72
CA PRO A 169 -7.48 -14.18 -9.45
C PRO A 169 -7.46 -12.75 -8.87
N PHE A 170 -6.52 -11.91 -9.32
CA PHE A 170 -6.33 -10.54 -8.87
C PHE A 170 -7.49 -9.61 -9.20
N CYS A 171 -8.13 -9.75 -10.36
CA CYS A 171 -9.25 -8.90 -10.71
C CYS A 171 -10.48 -9.24 -9.87
N GLY A 172 -10.71 -10.53 -9.62
CA GLY A 172 -11.77 -11.01 -8.73
C GLY A 172 -11.57 -10.56 -7.29
N ILE A 173 -10.34 -10.66 -6.77
CA ILE A 173 -10.01 -10.24 -5.39
C ILE A 173 -10.19 -8.72 -5.23
N ASN A 174 -9.66 -7.90 -6.15
CA ASN A 174 -9.84 -6.45 -6.07
C ASN A 174 -11.31 -6.04 -6.19
N ALA A 175 -12.07 -6.67 -7.10
CA ALA A 175 -13.50 -6.43 -7.22
C ALA A 175 -14.26 -6.84 -5.95
N PHE A 176 -13.89 -7.97 -5.33
CA PHE A 176 -14.47 -8.43 -4.07
C PHE A 176 -14.21 -7.45 -2.93
N PHE A 177 -12.97 -6.97 -2.76
CA PHE A 177 -12.66 -5.95 -1.76
C PHE A 177 -13.40 -4.63 -2.01
N ALA A 178 -13.46 -4.18 -3.26
CA ALA A 178 -14.18 -2.94 -3.60
C ALA A 178 -15.68 -3.07 -3.35
N ALA A 179 -16.31 -4.18 -3.76
CA ALA A 179 -17.71 -4.44 -3.49
C ALA A 179 -17.99 -4.58 -1.99
N GLY A 180 -17.09 -5.25 -1.27
CA GLY A 180 -17.14 -5.39 0.17
C GLY A 180 -17.11 -4.04 0.90
N MET A 181 -16.14 -3.20 0.58
CA MET A 181 -16.02 -1.84 1.14
C MET A 181 -17.23 -0.98 0.79
N ALA A 182 -17.70 -1.01 -0.46
CA ALA A 182 -18.92 -0.31 -0.86
C ALA A 182 -20.15 -0.79 -0.06
N SER A 183 -20.26 -2.10 0.22
CA SER A 183 -21.34 -2.64 1.03
C SER A 183 -21.28 -2.19 2.49
N LEU A 184 -20.06 -2.12 3.07
CA LEU A 184 -19.86 -1.63 4.43
C LEU A 184 -20.25 -0.16 4.55
N ASP A 185 -19.89 0.64 3.56
CA ASP A 185 -20.26 2.06 3.51
C ASP A 185 -21.77 2.28 3.44
N VAL A 186 -22.47 1.51 2.61
CA VAL A 186 -23.93 1.58 2.55
C VAL A 186 -24.54 1.24 3.91
N GLN A 187 -24.01 0.22 4.61
CA GLN A 187 -24.47 -0.13 5.95
C GLN A 187 -24.17 0.97 6.98
N ILE A 188 -22.99 1.58 6.94
CA ILE A 188 -22.61 2.69 7.82
C ILE A 188 -23.50 3.91 7.58
N ILE A 189 -23.76 4.27 6.30
CA ILE A 189 -24.67 5.36 5.94
C ILE A 189 -26.07 5.06 6.46
N ALA A 190 -26.59 3.85 6.21
CA ALA A 190 -27.92 3.45 6.67
C ALA A 190 -28.05 3.53 8.19
N MET A 191 -27.02 3.11 8.94
CA MET A 191 -26.99 3.22 10.40
C MET A 191 -26.92 4.67 10.88
N ARG A 192 -26.13 5.54 10.22
CA ARG A 192 -26.06 6.98 10.56
C ARG A 192 -27.38 7.70 10.30
N VAL A 193 -28.01 7.42 9.16
CA VAL A 193 -29.34 7.96 8.83
C VAL A 193 -30.37 7.51 9.85
N ARG A 194 -30.35 6.24 10.26
CA ARG A 194 -31.28 5.71 11.27
C ARG A 194 -31.07 6.31 12.66
N SER A 195 -29.84 6.61 13.04
CA SER A 195 -29.50 7.11 14.38
C SER A 195 -29.62 8.63 14.55
N SER A 196 -29.96 9.37 13.48
CA SER A 196 -30.09 10.85 13.52
C SER A 196 -28.87 11.57 14.11
N ILE A 197 -27.68 10.98 13.99
CA ILE A 197 -26.45 11.55 14.54
C ILE A 197 -26.02 12.72 13.66
N SER A 198 -25.91 13.92 14.24
CA SER A 198 -25.39 15.10 13.55
C SER A 198 -23.95 14.86 13.10
N VAL A 199 -23.68 15.00 11.81
CA VAL A 199 -22.34 14.89 11.25
C VAL A 199 -21.49 16.04 11.77
N ASP A 200 -20.43 15.75 12.52
CA ASP A 200 -19.47 16.77 12.97
C ASP A 200 -18.80 17.41 11.73
N PRO A 201 -18.89 18.73 11.52
CA PRO A 201 -18.32 19.42 10.36
C PRO A 201 -16.79 19.42 10.29
N ARG A 202 -16.07 18.88 11.29
CA ARG A 202 -14.59 18.75 11.29
C ARG A 202 -14.04 17.69 10.31
N VAL A 203 -14.78 17.45 9.23
CA VAL A 203 -14.54 16.39 8.25
C VAL A 203 -13.23 16.56 7.45
N GLY A 204 -12.66 17.76 7.41
CA GLY A 204 -11.48 18.08 6.60
C GLY A 204 -10.16 17.44 7.05
N LEU A 205 -10.04 16.94 8.29
CA LEU A 205 -8.75 16.48 8.86
C LEU A 205 -8.60 14.95 8.95
N TYR A 206 -9.56 14.15 8.47
CA TYR A 206 -9.58 12.69 8.65
C TYR A 206 -8.45 11.90 7.98
N PHE A 207 -7.63 12.53 7.13
CA PHE A 207 -6.43 11.88 6.58
C PHE A 207 -5.34 11.71 7.61
N VAL A 208 -5.32 12.54 8.65
CA VAL A 208 -4.38 12.44 9.76
C VAL A 208 -5.08 11.64 10.87
N PRO A 209 -4.45 10.58 11.41
CA PRO A 209 -4.95 9.92 12.61
C PRO A 209 -5.10 10.97 13.72
N THR A 210 -6.34 11.29 14.10
CA THR A 210 -6.61 12.17 15.24
C THR A 210 -6.53 11.32 16.48
N THR A 211 -5.32 11.20 17.02
CA THR A 211 -5.11 10.55 18.30
C THR A 211 -5.22 11.60 19.40
N PRO A 212 -5.75 11.26 20.60
CA PRO A 212 -5.82 12.20 21.72
C PRO A 212 -4.45 12.55 22.33
N TYR A 213 -3.36 11.92 21.87
CA TYR A 213 -2.02 12.13 22.42
C TYR A 213 -1.28 13.29 21.76
N SER A 214 -0.47 13.98 22.56
CA SER A 214 0.50 14.96 22.06
C SER A 214 1.73 14.26 21.51
N ILE A 215 2.28 14.83 20.42
CA ILE A 215 3.55 14.42 19.79
C ILE A 215 4.75 14.66 20.71
N ASP A 216 4.57 15.43 21.79
CA ASP A 216 5.62 15.81 22.74
C ASP A 216 6.19 14.62 23.53
N GLU A 217 5.53 13.45 23.47
CA GLU A 217 6.06 12.22 24.03
C GLU A 217 7.27 11.72 23.22
N LEU A 218 8.40 11.56 23.90
CA LEU A 218 9.68 11.15 23.31
C LEU A 218 9.57 9.88 22.46
N GLU A 219 8.77 8.90 22.90
CA GLU A 219 8.57 7.63 22.18
C GLU A 219 7.88 7.84 20.81
N GLN A 220 6.95 8.80 20.73
CA GLN A 220 6.25 9.12 19.49
C GLN A 220 7.16 9.84 18.51
N ALA A 221 7.91 10.83 18.99
CA ALA A 221 8.91 11.53 18.19
C ALA A 221 10.00 10.57 17.69
N LEU A 222 10.45 9.63 18.54
CA LEU A 222 11.41 8.60 18.16
C LEU A 222 10.87 7.66 17.08
N ALA A 223 9.64 7.17 17.24
CA ALA A 223 9.01 6.29 16.26
C ALA A 223 8.83 6.98 14.90
N LEU A 224 8.42 8.25 14.90
CA LEU A 224 8.32 9.05 13.68
C LEU A 224 9.70 9.28 13.04
N GLY A 225 10.69 9.66 13.84
CA GLY A 225 12.06 9.86 13.39
C GLY A 225 12.67 8.60 12.76
N LEU A 226 12.42 7.43 13.35
CA LEU A 226 12.84 6.14 12.79
C LEU A 226 12.16 5.88 11.44
N GLY A 227 10.86 6.14 11.32
CA GLY A 227 10.13 6.02 10.05
C GLY A 227 10.70 6.93 8.95
N VAL A 228 11.03 8.18 9.29
CA VAL A 228 11.66 9.13 8.35
C VAL A 228 13.03 8.62 7.91
N ALA A 229 13.85 8.13 8.85
CA ALA A 229 15.17 7.57 8.54
C ALA A 229 15.07 6.38 7.56
N VAL A 230 14.15 5.44 7.81
CA VAL A 230 13.89 4.29 6.93
C VAL A 230 13.47 4.77 5.54
N LEU A 231 12.56 5.73 5.45
CA LEU A 231 12.12 6.28 4.16
C LEU A 231 13.27 6.93 3.38
N LEU A 232 14.09 7.75 4.04
CA LEU A 232 15.23 8.41 3.40
C LEU A 232 16.27 7.40 2.90
N LEU A 233 16.54 6.34 3.68
CA LEU A 233 17.44 5.26 3.27
C LEU A 233 16.91 4.53 2.04
N SER A 234 15.62 4.20 2.00
CA SER A 234 15.01 3.55 0.83
C SER A 234 15.06 4.41 -0.43
N VAL A 235 14.82 5.73 -0.30
CA VAL A 235 14.95 6.68 -1.41
C VAL A 235 16.41 6.77 -1.87
N PHE A 236 17.35 6.86 -0.92
CA PHE A 236 18.77 6.91 -1.23
C PHE A 236 19.23 5.67 -1.98
N ASP A 237 18.84 4.48 -1.53
CA ASP A 237 19.18 3.21 -2.18
C ASP A 237 18.58 3.11 -3.58
N ALA A 238 17.32 3.53 -3.77
CA ALA A 238 16.70 3.58 -5.09
C ALA A 238 17.44 4.53 -6.05
N VAL A 239 17.84 5.73 -5.58
CA VAL A 239 18.61 6.69 -6.37
C VAL A 239 20.01 6.16 -6.71
N LYS A 240 20.69 5.56 -5.73
CA LYS A 240 22.03 4.98 -5.91
C LYS A 240 22.02 3.86 -6.96
N GLU A 241 21.01 2.99 -6.92
CA GLU A 241 20.88 1.90 -7.87
C GLU A 241 20.61 2.41 -9.29
N THR A 242 19.74 3.40 -9.44
CA THR A 242 19.44 4.03 -10.73
C THR A 242 20.70 4.61 -11.37
N ARG A 243 21.54 5.30 -10.58
CA ARG A 243 22.81 5.84 -11.06
C ARG A 243 23.77 4.73 -11.47
N LEU A 244 23.93 3.69 -10.66
CA LEU A 244 24.82 2.57 -10.98
C LEU A 244 24.41 1.87 -12.29
N HIS A 245 23.10 1.64 -12.49
CA HIS A 245 22.59 1.03 -13.71
C HIS A 245 22.94 1.87 -14.95
N SER A 246 22.75 3.19 -14.88
CA SER A 246 23.10 4.09 -15.98
C SER A 246 24.60 4.07 -16.32
N THR A 247 25.47 3.98 -15.31
CA THR A 247 26.92 3.87 -15.51
C THR A 247 27.28 2.53 -16.16
N VAL A 248 26.73 1.42 -15.68
CA VAL A 248 26.98 0.08 -16.25
C VAL A 248 26.52 0.01 -17.70
N GLU A 249 25.33 0.50 -18.02
CA GLU A 249 24.86 0.54 -19.41
C GLU A 249 25.78 1.38 -20.30
N SER A 250 26.24 2.54 -19.82
CA SER A 250 27.17 3.39 -20.58
C SER A 250 28.50 2.70 -20.87
N LEU A 251 29.03 1.95 -19.89
CA LEU A 251 30.25 1.16 -20.04
C LEU A 251 30.06 -0.01 -21.01
N LEU A 252 28.93 -0.73 -20.91
CA LEU A 252 28.62 -1.83 -21.81
C LEU A 252 28.48 -1.35 -23.27
N ARG A 253 27.81 -0.20 -23.48
CA ARG A 253 27.74 0.41 -24.82
C ARG A 253 29.12 0.81 -25.33
N SER A 254 29.97 1.38 -24.48
CA SER A 254 31.35 1.73 -24.84
C SER A 254 32.19 0.51 -25.21
N ILE A 255 32.12 -0.57 -24.42
CA ILE A 255 32.84 -1.82 -24.69
C ILE A 255 32.35 -2.45 -26.01
N ASN A 256 31.03 -2.52 -26.23
CA ASN A 256 30.48 -3.05 -27.48
C ASN A 256 30.91 -2.23 -28.70
N SER A 257 30.92 -0.90 -28.60
CA SER A 257 31.38 -0.04 -29.70
C SER A 257 32.86 -0.26 -30.04
N LYS A 258 33.73 -0.40 -29.03
CA LYS A 258 35.15 -0.71 -29.24
C LYS A 258 35.37 -2.10 -29.81
N ALA A 259 34.58 -3.08 -29.37
CA ALA A 259 34.65 -4.44 -29.89
C ALA A 259 34.21 -4.51 -31.36
N GLU A 260 33.19 -3.75 -31.76
CA GLU A 260 32.73 -3.65 -33.15
C GLU A 260 33.78 -2.95 -34.04
N GLU A 261 34.39 -1.86 -33.54
CA GLU A 261 35.48 -1.18 -34.25
C GLU A 261 36.69 -2.11 -34.46
N SER A 262 37.09 -2.89 -33.45
CA SER A 262 38.16 -3.88 -33.57
C SER A 262 37.83 -4.97 -34.60
N ARG A 263 36.58 -5.48 -34.64
CA ARG A 263 36.16 -6.46 -35.66
C ARG A 263 36.24 -5.90 -37.07
N LEU A 264 35.84 -4.65 -37.26
CA LEU A 264 35.91 -3.98 -38.58
C LEU A 264 37.37 -3.75 -39.03
N ARG A 265 38.31 -3.58 -38.09
CA ARG A 265 39.74 -3.49 -38.40
C ARG A 265 40.36 -4.84 -38.78
N GLU A 266 39.92 -5.93 -38.16
CA GLU A 266 40.39 -7.29 -38.47
C GLU A 266 39.86 -7.82 -39.81
N PHE A 267 38.63 -7.45 -40.16
CA PHE A 267 37.98 -7.83 -41.42
C PHE A 267 37.62 -6.57 -42.21
N PRO A 268 38.60 -5.91 -42.85
CA PRO A 268 38.31 -4.78 -43.72
C PRO A 268 37.37 -5.29 -44.81
N LEU A 269 36.13 -4.78 -44.80
CA LEU A 269 35.15 -5.10 -45.83
C LEU A 269 35.77 -4.68 -47.17
N GLU A 270 36.04 -5.66 -48.04
CA GLU A 270 36.42 -5.34 -49.41
C GLU A 270 35.34 -4.41 -49.98
N PRO A 271 35.74 -3.33 -50.66
CA PRO A 271 34.80 -2.39 -51.22
C PRO A 271 33.87 -3.16 -52.16
N LYS A 272 32.59 -3.26 -51.78
CA LYS A 272 31.57 -3.79 -52.67
C LYS A 272 31.63 -2.97 -53.95
N GLN A 273 32.18 -3.56 -55.01
CA GLN A 273 32.09 -3.00 -56.34
C GLN A 273 30.61 -2.90 -56.66
N ASN A 274 30.10 -1.66 -56.77
CA ASN A 274 28.76 -1.38 -57.21
C ASN A 274 28.64 -1.86 -58.66
N MET A 275 28.25 -3.11 -58.86
CA MET A 275 27.84 -3.57 -60.18
C MET A 275 26.51 -2.90 -60.51
N PRO A 276 26.38 -2.30 -61.71
CA PRO A 276 25.14 -1.68 -62.13
C PRO A 276 24.03 -2.73 -62.14
N VAL A 277 22.98 -2.48 -61.37
CA VAL A 277 21.75 -3.26 -61.43
C VAL A 277 21.10 -2.91 -62.76
N GLY A 278 21.17 -3.82 -63.73
CA GLY A 278 20.56 -3.66 -65.03
C GLY A 278 19.03 -3.55 -64.91
N ASN A 279 18.47 -2.56 -65.61
CA ASN A 279 17.03 -2.39 -65.82
C ASN A 279 16.49 -3.45 -66.78
#